data_AF-A0A7R9MFP4-F1
#
_entry.id   AF-A0A7R9MFP4-F1
#
_cell.length_a   1.000
_cell.length_b   1.000
_cell.length_c   1.000
_cell.angle_alpha   90.00
_cell.angle_beta   90.00
_cell.angle_gamma   90.00
#
_symmetry.space_group_name_H-M   'P 1'
#
loop_
_entity.id
_entity.type
_entity.pdbx_description
1 polymer ?
#
loop_
_entity_poly.entity_id
_entity_poly.type
_entity_poly.pdbx_seq_one_letter_code
_entity_poly.pdbx_strand_id
1 'polypeptide(L)'
;MLGSIGYFNGNQSVTSPGMASPKWYGPLEMLSAVPSRPVFPRPFLWDDGFHNLVIQRWNSSLTLKIMNSWFNIMNIDGWIPLEIVIGSESVAKHGTIHTQPDTDSNPPSFLLTIDTIMRNKQMDVQSLKDIYPRLKAWFHWYNTTQSGELSSTYRWRGRGANKDNRELNPDTMSSGLDDYPRATHPTDKEYHLDLRCWIWLAADIMSRIANVVGDSHMSGQYIETADLLADNSLLERLH
;
A
#
# COMPACT_ATOMS: atom_id res chain seq x y z
N MET A 1 14.87 -12.61 6.62
CA MET A 1 13.59 -12.63 7.34
C MET A 1 13.76 -12.09 8.76
N LEU A 2 13.92 -12.89 9.83
CA LEU A 2 14.07 -12.29 11.18
C LEU A 2 15.34 -11.43 11.32
N GLY A 3 16.49 -11.93 10.85
CA GLY A 3 17.75 -11.18 10.85
C GLY A 3 17.82 -10.04 9.82
N SER A 4 16.73 -9.76 9.09
CA SER A 4 16.60 -8.59 8.21
C SER A 4 15.66 -7.52 8.79
N ILE A 5 15.14 -7.72 10.00
CA ILE A 5 14.41 -6.67 10.72
C ILE A 5 15.40 -5.61 11.17
N GLY A 6 15.14 -4.37 10.78
CA GLY A 6 15.96 -3.20 11.10
C GLY A 6 15.14 -2.08 11.73
N TYR A 7 15.86 -1.12 12.31
CA TYR A 7 15.30 0.15 12.78
C TYR A 7 15.89 1.28 11.93
N PHE A 8 15.03 2.15 11.42
CA PHE A 8 15.39 3.23 10.52
C PHE A 8 14.87 4.56 11.07
N ASN A 9 15.63 5.64 10.91
CA ASN A 9 15.25 6.98 11.34
C ASN A 9 15.72 8.02 10.30
N GLY A 10 14.88 9.02 10.04
CA GLY A 10 15.24 10.14 9.17
C GLY A 10 14.04 10.79 8.50
N ASN A 11 14.29 11.58 7.45
CA ASN A 11 13.25 12.25 6.69
C ASN A 11 13.14 11.65 5.29
N GLN A 12 11.91 11.47 4.81
CA GLN A 12 11.60 11.05 3.45
C GLN A 12 11.39 12.29 2.58
N SER A 13 11.86 12.28 1.33
CA SER A 13 11.49 13.32 0.37
C SER A 13 10.15 12.97 -0.29
N VAL A 14 9.21 13.92 -0.28
CA VAL A 14 7.83 13.73 -0.80
C VAL A 14 7.42 14.91 -1.67
N THR A 15 6.61 14.66 -2.69
CA THR A 15 5.97 15.70 -3.50
C THR A 15 4.46 15.44 -3.59
N SER A 16 3.69 16.52 -3.65
CA SER A 16 2.22 16.47 -3.79
C SER A 16 1.77 17.31 -4.98
N PRO A 17 0.60 17.02 -5.58
CA PRO A 17 0.03 17.85 -6.64
C PRO A 17 -0.01 19.34 -6.25
N GLY A 18 0.51 20.20 -7.13
CA GLY A 18 0.56 21.65 -6.91
C GLY A 18 1.73 22.16 -6.07
N MET A 19 2.61 21.29 -5.55
CA MET A 19 3.85 21.73 -4.91
C MET A 19 4.89 22.18 -5.92
N ALA A 20 5.57 23.29 -5.64
CA ALA A 20 6.65 23.82 -6.48
C ALA A 20 7.95 23.01 -6.39
N SER A 21 8.20 22.35 -5.25
CA SER A 21 9.38 21.53 -5.02
C SER A 21 9.10 20.43 -3.99
N PRO A 22 9.89 19.34 -3.98
CA PRO A 22 9.80 18.31 -2.96
C PRO A 22 10.03 18.86 -1.54
N LYS A 23 9.36 18.28 -0.56
CA LYS A 23 9.50 18.61 0.87
C LYS A 23 10.01 17.42 1.67
N TRP A 24 10.64 17.73 2.79
CA TRP A 24 11.03 16.72 3.78
C TRP A 24 9.82 16.36 4.65
N TYR A 25 9.51 15.07 4.70
CA TYR A 25 8.47 14.45 5.51
C TYR A 25 9.13 13.66 6.63
N GLY A 26 8.93 14.07 7.88
CA GLY A 26 9.55 13.46 9.06
C GLY A 26 9.81 14.45 10.20
N PRO A 27 10.62 14.05 11.21
CA PRO A 27 11.35 12.79 11.27
C PRO A 27 10.44 11.57 11.41
N LEU A 28 10.81 10.49 10.73
CA LEU A 28 10.13 9.19 10.75
C LEU A 28 10.96 8.18 11.53
N GLU A 29 10.29 7.23 12.16
CA GLU A 29 10.87 6.08 12.86
C GLU A 29 10.21 4.80 12.37
N MET A 30 11.02 3.84 11.95
CA MET A 30 10.53 2.63 11.28
C MET A 30 11.18 1.36 11.82
N LEU A 31 10.37 0.44 12.34
CA LEU A 31 10.73 -0.96 12.59
C LEU A 31 10.11 -1.82 11.48
N SER A 32 10.94 -2.46 10.65
CA SER A 32 10.45 -3.23 9.51
C SER A 32 11.48 -4.26 9.04
N ALA A 33 11.01 -5.34 8.39
CA ALA A 33 11.88 -6.27 7.68
C ALA A 33 12.19 -5.75 6.27
N VAL A 34 13.41 -6.02 5.81
CA VAL A 34 13.83 -5.62 4.45
C VAL A 34 13.85 -6.81 3.48
N PRO A 35 13.55 -6.61 2.18
CA PRO A 35 13.51 -7.69 1.19
C PRO A 35 14.87 -8.38 1.02
N SER A 36 15.95 -7.58 1.02
CA SER A 36 17.30 -8.08 0.79
C SER A 36 18.34 -7.24 1.52
N ARG A 37 19.04 -7.83 2.49
CA ARG A 37 20.15 -7.15 3.20
C ARG A 37 21.23 -6.58 2.24
N PRO A 38 21.69 -7.28 1.19
CA PRO A 38 22.72 -6.75 0.31
C PRO A 38 22.18 -5.80 -0.77
N VAL A 39 20.95 -5.98 -1.26
CA VAL A 39 20.43 -5.25 -2.43
C VAL A 39 19.46 -4.15 -2.01
N PHE A 40 18.51 -4.47 -1.14
CA PHE A 40 17.41 -3.61 -0.71
C PHE A 40 17.37 -3.51 0.83
N PRO A 41 18.37 -2.93 1.51
CA PRO A 41 18.40 -2.83 2.96
C PRO A 41 17.51 -1.69 3.48
N ARG A 42 16.26 -1.66 3.01
CA ARG A 42 15.28 -0.64 3.37
C ARG A 42 13.85 -1.19 3.28
N PRO A 43 12.90 -0.62 4.03
CA PRO A 43 11.50 -1.07 4.02
C PRO A 43 10.77 -0.79 2.70
N PHE A 44 9.93 -1.73 2.28
CA PHE A 44 9.00 -1.60 1.15
C PHE A 44 7.59 -2.03 1.59
N LEU A 45 6.58 -1.22 1.29
CA LEU A 45 5.24 -1.35 1.88
C LEU A 45 4.58 -2.69 1.55
N TRP A 46 4.50 -3.05 0.27
CA TRP A 46 3.84 -4.30 -0.11
C TRP A 46 4.68 -5.55 0.26
N ASP A 47 6.01 -5.50 0.17
CA ASP A 47 6.89 -6.60 0.59
C ASP A 47 6.67 -6.95 2.06
N ASP A 48 6.56 -5.93 2.93
CA ASP A 48 6.51 -6.16 4.37
C ASP A 48 5.17 -6.75 4.83
N GLY A 49 4.09 -6.54 4.08
CA GLY A 49 2.87 -7.31 4.26
C GLY A 49 3.05 -8.80 3.98
N PHE A 50 3.90 -9.20 3.02
CA PHE A 50 4.23 -10.63 2.81
C PHE A 50 5.24 -11.16 3.82
N HIS A 51 6.24 -10.37 4.21
CA HIS A 51 7.16 -10.76 5.29
C HIS A 51 6.37 -11.10 6.57
N ASN A 52 5.37 -10.30 6.89
CA ASN A 52 4.60 -10.46 8.10
C ASN A 52 3.60 -11.62 8.08
N LEU A 53 3.21 -12.14 6.91
CA LEU A 53 2.48 -13.42 6.83
C LEU A 53 3.29 -14.58 7.42
N VAL A 54 4.63 -14.51 7.35
CA VAL A 54 5.54 -15.50 7.91
C VAL A 54 5.92 -15.14 9.35
N ILE A 55 6.28 -13.89 9.64
CA ILE A 55 6.71 -13.46 10.98
C ILE A 55 5.60 -13.72 12.02
N GLN A 56 4.33 -13.47 11.68
CA GLN A 56 3.21 -13.67 12.61
C GLN A 56 3.04 -15.12 13.07
N ARG A 57 3.48 -16.11 12.25
CA ARG A 57 3.45 -17.53 12.64
C ARG A 57 4.38 -17.82 13.81
N TRP A 58 5.45 -17.04 13.94
CA TRP A 58 6.42 -17.13 15.03
C TRP A 58 6.09 -16.17 16.17
N ASN A 59 5.77 -14.91 15.87
CA ASN A 59 5.53 -13.87 16.86
C ASN A 59 4.56 -12.81 16.32
N SER A 60 3.27 -12.97 16.60
CA SER A 60 2.23 -12.00 16.18
C SER A 60 2.43 -10.63 16.82
N SER A 61 2.88 -10.55 18.07
CA SER A 61 3.16 -9.27 18.73
C SER A 61 4.25 -8.45 18.02
N LEU A 62 5.27 -9.12 17.44
CA LEU A 62 6.28 -8.45 16.62
C LEU A 62 5.69 -7.93 15.32
N THR A 63 4.83 -8.70 14.65
CA THR A 63 4.10 -8.23 13.47
C THR A 63 3.24 -7.02 13.77
N LEU A 64 2.51 -6.99 14.89
CA LEU A 64 1.73 -5.82 15.30
C LEU A 64 2.61 -4.58 15.50
N LYS A 65 3.81 -4.73 16.07
CA LYS A 65 4.78 -3.63 16.20
C LYS A 65 5.26 -3.10 14.85
N ILE A 66 5.59 -4.00 13.92
CA ILE A 66 6.02 -3.62 12.56
C ILE A 66 4.89 -2.89 11.82
N MET A 67 3.68 -3.42 11.84
CA MET A 67 2.51 -2.80 11.23
C MET A 67 2.19 -1.42 11.81
N ASN A 68 2.23 -1.28 13.14
CA ASN A 68 2.05 0.01 13.78
C ASN A 68 3.12 1.02 13.36
N SER A 69 4.35 0.56 13.13
CA SER A 69 5.42 1.41 12.60
C SER A 69 5.06 1.96 11.22
N TRP A 70 4.57 1.13 10.30
CA TRP A 70 4.08 1.57 8.99
C TRP A 70 2.90 2.53 9.08
N PHE A 71 1.92 2.24 9.94
CA PHE A 71 0.77 3.13 10.09
C PHE A 71 1.10 4.46 10.77
N ASN A 72 2.20 4.54 11.51
CA ASN A 72 2.66 5.79 12.14
C ASN A 72 3.26 6.78 11.14
N ILE A 73 3.74 6.31 9.98
CA ILE A 73 4.28 7.17 8.91
C ILE A 73 3.23 7.54 7.86
N MET A 74 1.95 7.25 8.13
CA MET A 74 0.82 7.65 7.30
C MET A 74 0.62 9.16 7.37
N ASN A 75 0.38 9.81 6.24
CA ASN A 75 0.02 11.23 6.21
C ASN A 75 -1.44 11.47 6.63
N ILE A 76 -1.87 12.73 6.66
CA ILE A 76 -3.23 13.08 7.11
C ILE A 76 -4.33 12.56 6.17
N ASP A 77 -4.00 12.32 4.91
CA ASP A 77 -4.93 11.89 3.87
C ASP A 77 -5.10 10.37 3.83
N GLY A 78 -4.23 9.62 4.50
CA GLY A 78 -4.22 8.16 4.49
C GLY A 78 -3.17 7.52 3.59
N TRP A 79 -2.28 8.31 2.96
CA TRP A 79 -1.17 7.81 2.16
C TRP A 79 -0.02 7.30 3.04
N ILE A 80 0.63 6.21 2.59
CA ILE A 80 1.85 5.65 3.18
C ILE A 80 2.90 5.57 2.07
N PRO A 81 4.14 6.05 2.28
CA PRO A 81 5.20 5.92 1.28
C PRO A 81 5.48 4.45 0.93
N LEU A 82 5.71 4.18 -0.35
CA LEU A 82 5.89 2.82 -0.88
C LEU A 82 7.29 2.24 -0.59
N GLU A 83 8.31 3.08 -0.57
CA GLU A 83 9.72 2.72 -0.36
C GLU A 83 10.32 3.68 0.67
N ILE A 84 10.94 3.17 1.73
CA ILE A 84 11.43 4.03 2.82
C ILE A 84 12.93 4.27 2.67
N VAL A 85 13.30 5.43 2.11
CA VAL A 85 14.69 5.84 1.95
C VAL A 85 15.03 6.94 2.95
N ILE A 86 15.13 6.55 4.23
CA ILE A 86 15.43 7.47 5.34
C ILE A 86 16.79 7.19 5.98
N GLY A 87 17.50 8.26 6.32
CA GLY A 87 18.85 8.19 6.90
C GLY A 87 19.97 8.11 5.85
N SER A 88 21.18 8.49 6.25
CA SER A 88 22.35 8.55 5.34
C SER A 88 22.72 7.20 4.75
N GLU A 89 22.57 6.11 5.52
CA GLU A 89 22.87 4.75 5.07
C GLU A 89 21.94 4.30 3.94
N SER A 90 20.63 4.49 4.11
CA SER A 90 19.62 4.16 3.09
C SER A 90 19.82 4.97 1.82
N VAL A 91 20.10 6.28 1.95
CA VAL A 91 20.38 7.17 0.81
C VAL A 91 21.67 6.77 0.10
N ALA A 92 22.73 6.45 0.84
CA ALA A 92 24.00 5.99 0.24
C ALA A 92 23.81 4.69 -0.54
N LYS A 93 22.96 3.78 -0.05
CA LYS A 93 22.66 2.53 -0.74
C LYS A 93 21.71 2.69 -1.93
N HIS A 94 20.74 3.60 -1.85
CA HIS A 94 19.86 3.95 -2.96
C HIS A 94 20.60 4.74 -4.05
N GLY A 95 21.62 5.51 -3.67
CA GLY A 95 22.48 6.30 -4.57
C GLY A 95 22.03 7.75 -4.76
N THR A 96 20.81 8.09 -4.37
CA THR A 96 20.27 9.46 -4.42
C THR A 96 19.16 9.65 -3.40
N ILE A 97 18.75 10.90 -3.17
CA ILE A 97 17.52 11.21 -2.46
C ILE A 97 16.36 10.69 -3.31
N HIS A 98 15.53 9.84 -2.72
CA HIS A 98 14.35 9.28 -3.36
C HIS A 98 13.14 10.15 -3.03
N THR A 99 12.59 10.87 -4.02
CA THR A 99 11.36 11.66 -3.86
C THR A 99 10.16 10.85 -4.32
N GLN A 100 9.17 10.67 -3.45
CA GLN A 100 7.93 9.95 -3.77
C GLN A 100 6.76 10.90 -3.99
N PRO A 101 5.98 10.75 -5.07
CA PRO A 101 4.68 11.38 -5.18
C PRO A 101 3.70 10.76 -4.19
N ASP A 102 2.98 11.59 -3.43
CA ASP A 102 1.93 11.12 -2.53
C ASP A 102 0.62 10.71 -3.23
N THR A 103 0.64 10.70 -4.57
CA THR A 103 -0.39 10.11 -5.42
C THR A 103 -0.16 8.64 -5.71
N ASP A 104 1.09 8.17 -5.55
CA ASP A 104 1.51 6.85 -5.95
C ASP A 104 1.23 5.87 -4.80
N SER A 105 0.55 4.79 -5.15
CA SER A 105 0.11 3.76 -4.21
C SER A 105 0.93 2.48 -4.36
N ASN A 106 0.61 1.48 -3.55
CA ASN A 106 1.19 0.16 -3.62
C ASN A 106 0.14 -0.90 -3.18
N PRO A 107 0.26 -2.17 -3.58
CA PRO A 107 -0.67 -3.20 -3.14
C PRO A 107 -0.83 -3.23 -1.60
N PRO A 108 -2.07 -3.26 -1.07
CA PRO A 108 -2.32 -3.17 0.36
C PRO A 108 -2.12 -4.52 1.08
N SER A 109 -0.97 -5.16 0.86
CA SER A 109 -0.68 -6.53 1.30
C SER A 109 -0.74 -6.73 2.82
N PHE A 110 -0.60 -5.67 3.62
CA PHE A 110 -0.82 -5.75 5.08
C PHE A 110 -2.24 -6.20 5.45
N LEU A 111 -3.24 -5.97 4.59
CA LEU A 111 -4.59 -6.47 4.80
C LEU A 111 -4.63 -8.00 4.81
N LEU A 112 -3.82 -8.68 3.98
CA LEU A 112 -3.68 -10.15 4.01
C LEU A 112 -3.12 -10.64 5.36
N THR A 113 -2.14 -9.91 5.89
CA THR A 113 -1.56 -10.20 7.21
C THR A 113 -2.59 -10.00 8.32
N ILE A 114 -3.32 -8.88 8.31
CA ILE A 114 -4.38 -8.61 9.30
C ILE A 114 -5.44 -9.70 9.26
N ASP A 115 -5.93 -10.04 8.07
CA ASP A 115 -6.92 -11.08 7.87
C ASP A 115 -6.45 -12.44 8.40
N THR A 116 -5.19 -12.80 8.13
CA THR A 116 -4.61 -14.05 8.64
C THR A 116 -4.55 -14.06 10.18
N ILE A 117 -4.08 -12.97 10.79
CA ILE A 117 -3.97 -12.84 12.25
C ILE A 117 -5.36 -12.88 12.90
N MET A 118 -6.35 -12.21 12.31
CA MET A 118 -7.74 -12.22 12.78
C MET A 118 -8.35 -13.62 12.71
N ARG A 119 -8.22 -14.31 11.57
CA ARG A 119 -8.74 -15.68 11.40
C ARG A 119 -8.12 -16.66 12.39
N ASN A 120 -6.85 -16.48 12.72
CA ASN A 120 -6.15 -17.28 13.72
C ASN A 120 -6.39 -16.81 15.18
N LYS A 121 -7.18 -15.75 15.40
CA LYS A 121 -7.43 -15.14 16.72
C LYS A 121 -6.15 -14.71 17.45
N GLN A 122 -5.16 -14.24 16.70
CA GLN A 122 -3.84 -13.82 17.21
C GLN A 122 -3.73 -12.31 17.48
N MET A 123 -4.84 -11.58 17.29
CA MET A 123 -5.00 -10.17 17.63
C MET A 123 -6.31 -10.04 18.42
N ASP A 124 -6.25 -9.36 19.55
CA ASP A 124 -7.44 -9.06 20.34
C ASP A 124 -8.26 -7.91 19.72
N VAL A 125 -9.53 -7.81 20.12
CA VAL A 125 -10.46 -6.81 19.58
C VAL A 125 -10.01 -5.38 19.89
N GLN A 126 -9.33 -5.13 21.01
CA GLN A 126 -8.86 -3.80 21.36
C GLN A 126 -7.71 -3.37 20.44
N SER A 127 -6.73 -4.24 20.21
CA SER A 127 -5.65 -4.03 19.24
C SER A 127 -6.20 -3.72 17.84
N LEU A 128 -7.26 -4.42 17.41
CA LEU A 128 -7.91 -4.14 16.12
C LEU A 128 -8.62 -2.78 16.11
N LYS A 129 -9.33 -2.43 17.21
CA LYS A 129 -9.97 -1.12 17.38
C LYS A 129 -8.97 0.02 17.34
N ASP A 130 -7.77 -0.18 17.90
CA ASP A 130 -6.73 0.84 17.96
C ASP A 130 -6.16 1.17 16.57
N ILE A 131 -6.02 0.16 15.68
CA ILE A 131 -5.53 0.37 14.31
C ILE A 131 -6.63 0.72 13.31
N TYR A 132 -7.89 0.42 13.62
CA TYR A 132 -9.03 0.57 12.70
C TYR A 132 -9.19 2.00 12.11
N PRO A 133 -9.02 3.10 12.87
CA PRO A 133 -9.08 4.44 12.28
C PRO A 133 -8.06 4.67 11.16
N ARG A 134 -6.83 4.14 11.31
CA ARG A 134 -5.78 4.24 10.29
C ARG A 134 -6.08 3.36 9.09
N LEU A 135 -6.60 2.15 9.31
CA LEU A 135 -7.07 1.27 8.24
C LEU A 135 -8.19 1.91 7.42
N LYS A 136 -9.12 2.59 8.08
CA LYS A 136 -10.21 3.34 7.43
C LYS A 136 -9.66 4.47 6.55
N ALA A 137 -8.72 5.26 7.08
CA ALA A 137 -8.06 6.32 6.33
C ALA A 137 -7.30 5.77 5.12
N TRP A 138 -6.53 4.70 5.30
CA TRP A 138 -5.77 4.06 4.23
C TRP A 138 -6.66 3.49 3.12
N PHE A 139 -7.72 2.75 3.49
CA PHE A 139 -8.68 2.23 2.53
C PHE A 139 -9.40 3.37 1.78
N HIS A 140 -9.84 4.40 2.50
CA HIS A 140 -10.49 5.56 1.89
C HIS A 140 -9.58 6.24 0.87
N TRP A 141 -8.33 6.54 1.26
CA TRP A 141 -7.32 7.09 0.37
C TRP A 141 -7.10 6.20 -0.86
N TYR A 142 -6.89 4.90 -0.66
CA TYR A 142 -6.60 3.96 -1.73
C TYR A 142 -7.77 3.82 -2.72
N ASN A 143 -9.00 3.65 -2.21
CA ASN A 143 -10.19 3.50 -3.05
C ASN A 143 -10.57 4.79 -3.80
N THR A 144 -10.28 5.97 -3.22
CA THR A 144 -10.64 7.26 -3.85
C THR A 144 -9.58 7.74 -4.83
N THR A 145 -8.30 7.76 -4.43
CA THR A 145 -7.22 8.35 -5.22
C THR A 145 -6.83 7.52 -6.43
N GLN A 146 -7.08 6.21 -6.38
CA GLN A 146 -6.75 5.27 -7.46
C GLN A 146 -7.95 4.98 -8.38
N SER A 147 -9.06 5.72 -8.25
CA SER A 147 -10.24 5.59 -9.10
C SER A 147 -9.93 5.85 -10.60
N GLY A 148 -10.59 5.12 -11.49
CA GLY A 148 -10.54 5.33 -12.93
C GLY A 148 -11.57 6.37 -13.41
N GLU A 149 -11.61 6.62 -14.71
CA GLU A 149 -12.57 7.55 -15.33
C GLU A 149 -14.01 7.04 -15.23
N LEU A 150 -14.21 5.72 -15.31
CA LEU A 150 -15.51 5.08 -15.19
C LEU A 150 -15.77 4.63 -13.74
N SER A 151 -17.04 4.63 -13.33
CA SER A 151 -17.43 4.07 -12.04
C SER A 151 -16.97 2.61 -11.91
N SER A 152 -16.53 2.20 -10.71
CA SER A 152 -15.98 0.86 -10.39
C SER A 152 -14.70 0.44 -11.14
N THR A 153 -14.08 1.37 -11.89
CA THR A 153 -12.76 1.15 -12.50
C THR A 153 -11.68 1.82 -11.66
N TYR A 154 -10.45 1.33 -11.80
CA TYR A 154 -9.30 1.82 -11.04
C TYR A 154 -8.05 1.86 -11.89
N ARG A 155 -7.17 2.83 -11.64
CA ARG A 155 -5.94 3.03 -12.40
C ARG A 155 -4.79 3.44 -11.49
N TRP A 156 -3.70 2.68 -11.57
CA TRP A 156 -2.42 2.99 -10.92
C TRP A 156 -1.92 4.37 -11.37
N ARG A 157 -1.50 5.18 -10.40
CA ARG A 157 -0.83 6.47 -10.65
C ARG A 157 0.68 6.27 -10.83
N GLY A 158 1.39 7.32 -11.23
CA GLY A 158 2.85 7.31 -11.42
C GLY A 158 3.32 6.81 -12.79
N ARG A 159 2.44 6.14 -13.55
CA ARG A 159 2.73 5.72 -14.93
C ARG A 159 2.58 6.88 -15.90
N GLY A 160 3.59 7.10 -16.74
CA GLY A 160 3.60 8.18 -17.75
C GLY A 160 4.16 7.72 -19.08
N ALA A 161 3.97 8.52 -20.13
CA ALA A 161 4.60 8.25 -21.42
C ALA A 161 6.13 8.20 -21.27
N ASN A 162 6.76 7.27 -21.98
CA ASN A 162 8.21 7.05 -22.01
C ASN A 162 8.97 8.37 -22.28
N LYS A 163 9.44 9.02 -21.22
CA LYS A 163 9.99 10.38 -21.29
C LYS A 163 11.28 10.45 -22.12
N ASP A 164 11.99 9.34 -22.23
CA ASP A 164 13.31 9.27 -22.87
C ASP A 164 13.34 8.35 -24.11
N ASN A 165 12.20 7.82 -24.58
CA ASN A 165 12.11 6.81 -25.64
C ASN A 165 12.95 5.53 -25.40
N ARG A 166 13.24 5.19 -24.13
CA ARG A 166 14.08 4.02 -23.76
C ARG A 166 13.28 2.77 -23.37
N GLU A 167 12.05 2.95 -22.94
CA GLU A 167 11.15 1.87 -22.53
C GLU A 167 10.33 1.32 -23.71
N LEU A 168 10.33 0.00 -23.93
CA LEU A 168 9.44 -0.62 -24.92
C LEU A 168 7.96 -0.51 -24.50
N ASN A 169 7.69 -0.62 -23.20
CA ASN A 169 6.40 -0.42 -22.57
C ASN A 169 6.64 0.37 -21.28
N PRO A 170 5.90 1.46 -20.99
CA PRO A 170 6.16 2.24 -19.79
C PRO A 170 5.85 1.47 -18.50
N ASP A 171 6.79 1.54 -17.56
CA ASP A 171 6.74 0.82 -16.28
C ASP A 171 5.57 1.27 -15.39
N THR A 172 5.15 0.40 -14.48
CA THR A 172 4.09 0.65 -13.48
C THR A 172 4.58 0.32 -12.07
N MET A 173 5.58 1.06 -11.59
CA MET A 173 6.22 0.84 -10.28
C MET A 173 5.24 0.78 -9.11
N SER A 174 4.18 1.60 -9.12
CA SER A 174 3.14 1.62 -8.09
C SER A 174 2.41 0.27 -7.95
N SER A 175 2.40 -0.56 -8.99
CA SER A 175 1.76 -1.89 -8.93
C SER A 175 2.60 -2.96 -8.22
N GLY A 176 3.90 -2.72 -8.01
CA GLY A 176 4.88 -3.74 -7.57
C GLY A 176 5.26 -4.74 -8.67
N LEU A 177 4.72 -4.58 -9.88
CA LEU A 177 5.02 -5.36 -11.08
C LEU A 177 5.59 -4.41 -12.14
N ASP A 178 6.80 -3.92 -11.89
CA ASP A 178 7.39 -2.77 -12.58
C ASP A 178 7.28 -2.84 -14.11
N ASP A 179 7.77 -3.94 -14.71
CA ASP A 179 7.87 -4.13 -16.17
C ASP A 179 6.77 -5.04 -16.75
N TYR A 180 5.73 -5.37 -15.96
CA TYR A 180 4.61 -6.16 -16.48
C TYR A 180 3.91 -5.39 -17.60
N PRO A 181 3.79 -5.96 -18.82
CA PRO A 181 3.34 -5.19 -19.97
C PRO A 181 1.88 -4.75 -19.80
N ARG A 182 1.64 -3.44 -19.97
CA ARG A 182 0.31 -2.82 -19.97
C ARG A 182 0.07 -2.10 -21.31
N ALA A 183 -0.92 -1.20 -21.38
CA ALA A 183 -1.16 -0.41 -22.59
C ALA A 183 0.12 0.34 -23.00
N THR A 184 0.52 0.27 -24.27
CA THR A 184 1.80 0.82 -24.75
C THR A 184 1.86 2.35 -24.73
N HIS A 185 0.70 3.00 -24.82
CA HIS A 185 0.56 4.46 -24.77
C HIS A 185 -0.31 4.81 -23.56
N PRO A 186 0.32 5.14 -22.41
CA PRO A 186 -0.44 5.41 -21.21
C PRO A 186 -1.38 6.59 -21.37
N THR A 187 -2.60 6.45 -20.83
CA THR A 187 -3.60 7.51 -20.82
C THR A 187 -4.39 7.47 -19.52
N ASP A 188 -5.07 8.57 -19.18
CA ASP A 188 -5.93 8.60 -18.01
C ASP A 188 -7.16 7.67 -18.11
N LYS A 189 -7.41 7.10 -19.30
CA LYS A 189 -8.52 6.19 -19.62
C LYS A 189 -8.24 4.73 -19.31
N GLU A 190 -7.02 4.40 -18.91
CA GLU A 190 -6.67 3.03 -18.52
C GLU A 190 -7.44 2.60 -17.27
N TYR A 191 -7.63 1.29 -17.13
CA TYR A 191 -8.05 0.68 -15.89
C TYR A 191 -7.36 -0.68 -15.72
N HIS A 192 -6.97 -0.97 -14.49
CA HIS A 192 -6.02 -2.02 -14.17
C HIS A 192 -6.70 -3.11 -13.36
N LEU A 193 -6.74 -4.32 -13.93
CA LEU A 193 -7.43 -5.47 -13.35
C LEU A 193 -6.87 -5.85 -11.98
N ASP A 194 -5.55 -5.86 -11.83
CA ASP A 194 -4.85 -6.15 -10.59
C ASP A 194 -5.24 -5.17 -9.47
N LEU A 195 -5.32 -3.87 -9.79
CA LEU A 195 -5.75 -2.85 -8.83
C LEU A 195 -7.21 -3.03 -8.41
N ARG A 196 -8.11 -3.34 -9.36
CA ARG A 196 -9.51 -3.68 -9.07
C ARG A 196 -9.61 -4.85 -8.10
N CYS A 197 -8.83 -5.90 -8.32
CA CYS A 197 -8.77 -7.07 -7.45
C CYS A 197 -8.25 -6.72 -6.04
N TRP A 198 -7.24 -5.85 -5.93
CA TRP A 198 -6.74 -5.38 -4.64
C TRP A 198 -7.78 -4.58 -3.86
N ILE A 199 -8.58 -3.75 -4.53
CA ILE A 199 -9.61 -2.95 -3.87
C ILE A 199 -10.80 -3.81 -3.46
N TRP A 200 -11.20 -4.78 -4.29
CA TRP A 200 -12.18 -5.80 -3.90
C TRP A 200 -11.75 -6.52 -2.62
N LEU A 201 -10.53 -7.06 -2.62
CA LEU A 201 -10.00 -7.79 -1.47
C LEU A 201 -9.92 -6.90 -0.23
N ALA A 202 -9.50 -5.64 -0.41
CA ALA A 202 -9.42 -4.68 0.66
C ALA A 202 -10.81 -4.37 1.25
N ALA A 203 -11.83 -4.20 0.41
CA ALA A 203 -13.20 -3.96 0.83
C ALA A 203 -13.77 -5.17 1.60
N ASP A 204 -13.57 -6.39 1.09
CA ASP A 204 -13.98 -7.62 1.78
C ASP A 204 -13.34 -7.72 3.19
N ILE A 205 -12.03 -7.54 3.28
CA ILE A 205 -11.31 -7.60 4.57
C ILE A 205 -11.78 -6.48 5.50
N MET A 206 -11.94 -5.26 5.00
CA MET A 206 -12.40 -4.11 5.78
C MET A 206 -13.83 -4.31 6.29
N SER A 207 -14.72 -4.97 5.54
CA SER A 207 -16.07 -5.31 6.01
C SER A 207 -16.04 -6.21 7.24
N ARG A 208 -15.15 -7.21 7.24
CA ARG A 208 -14.95 -8.16 8.34
C ARG A 208 -14.31 -7.49 9.56
N ILE A 209 -13.33 -6.61 9.34
CA ILE A 209 -12.74 -5.77 10.39
C ILE A 209 -13.82 -4.88 11.03
N ALA A 210 -14.60 -4.16 10.23
CA ALA A 210 -15.65 -3.26 10.68
C ALA A 210 -16.70 -3.99 11.53
N ASN A 211 -17.08 -5.21 11.13
CA ASN A 211 -17.98 -6.06 11.92
C ASN A 211 -17.38 -6.43 13.29
N VAL A 212 -16.12 -6.82 13.35
CA VAL A 212 -15.46 -7.20 14.63
C VAL A 212 -15.33 -6.00 15.57
N VAL A 213 -15.06 -4.81 15.06
CA VAL A 213 -14.93 -3.59 15.88
C VAL A 213 -16.27 -2.94 16.25
N GLY A 214 -17.38 -3.37 15.60
CA GLY A 214 -18.74 -2.89 15.86
C GLY A 214 -19.16 -1.66 15.05
N ASP A 215 -18.52 -1.40 13.92
CA ASP A 215 -18.86 -0.29 12.99
C ASP A 215 -19.76 -0.81 11.86
N SER A 216 -21.02 -1.13 12.19
CA SER A 216 -21.98 -1.72 11.24
C SER A 216 -22.26 -0.82 10.03
N HIS A 217 -22.20 0.51 10.20
CA HIS A 217 -22.41 1.44 9.10
C HIS A 217 -21.31 1.32 8.04
N MET A 218 -20.03 1.39 8.46
CA MET A 218 -18.93 1.21 7.52
C MET A 218 -18.86 -0.21 6.98
N SER A 219 -19.19 -1.22 7.79
CA SER A 219 -19.25 -2.60 7.32
C SER A 219 -20.19 -2.75 6.12
N GLY A 220 -21.38 -2.15 6.18
CA GLY A 220 -22.33 -2.13 5.05
C GLY A 220 -21.74 -1.51 3.78
N GLN A 221 -21.08 -0.36 3.88
CA GLN A 221 -20.45 0.31 2.72
C GLN A 221 -19.32 -0.52 2.09
N TYR A 222 -18.54 -1.21 2.94
CA TYR A 222 -17.49 -2.10 2.45
C TYR A 222 -18.06 -3.35 1.77
N ILE A 223 -19.17 -3.90 2.27
CA ILE A 223 -19.90 -5.00 1.62
C ILE A 223 -20.41 -4.56 0.26
N GLU A 224 -21.08 -3.41 0.16
CA GLU A 224 -21.58 -2.88 -1.12
C GLU A 224 -20.45 -2.71 -2.15
N THR A 225 -19.30 -2.20 -1.70
CA THR A 225 -18.11 -2.07 -2.56
C THR A 225 -17.57 -3.44 -2.99
N ALA A 226 -17.45 -4.39 -2.06
CA ALA A 226 -16.96 -5.73 -2.35
C ALA A 226 -17.91 -6.48 -3.31
N ASP A 227 -19.22 -6.41 -3.08
CA ASP A 227 -20.23 -7.06 -3.92
C ASP A 227 -20.23 -6.48 -5.34
N LEU A 228 -20.16 -5.15 -5.48
CA LEU A 228 -20.04 -4.48 -6.77
C LEU A 228 -18.79 -4.97 -7.53
N LEU A 229 -17.65 -5.08 -6.85
CA LEU A 229 -16.42 -5.52 -7.47
C LEU A 229 -16.34 -7.05 -7.65
N ALA A 230 -17.19 -7.84 -6.99
CA ALA A 230 -17.30 -9.28 -7.19
C ALA A 230 -18.19 -9.67 -8.39
N ASP A 231 -18.96 -8.74 -8.95
CA ASP A 231 -19.85 -9.02 -10.09
C ASP A 231 -19.05 -9.39 -11.36
N ASN A 232 -19.14 -10.66 -11.76
CA ASN A 232 -18.49 -11.18 -12.97
C ASN A 232 -19.06 -10.56 -14.26
N SER A 233 -20.36 -10.25 -14.32
CA SER A 233 -20.96 -9.60 -15.50
C SER A 233 -20.50 -8.16 -15.67
N LEU A 234 -20.17 -7.49 -14.55
CA LEU A 234 -19.52 -6.19 -14.58
C LEU A 234 -18.04 -6.32 -14.95
N LEU A 235 -17.34 -7.32 -14.39
CA LEU A 235 -15.94 -7.60 -14.71
C LEU A 235 -15.75 -7.87 -16.20
N GLU A 236 -16.51 -8.80 -16.80
CA GLU A 236 -16.45 -9.17 -18.23
C GLU A 236 -16.78 -8.01 -19.17
N ARG A 237 -17.57 -7.03 -18.70
CA ARG A 237 -17.89 -5.84 -19.49
C ARG A 237 -16.75 -4.83 -19.51
N LEU A 238 -15.97 -4.80 -18.44
CA LEU A 238 -14.91 -3.82 -18.23
C LEU A 238 -13.53 -4.37 -18.61
N HIS A 239 -13.28 -5.68 -18.49
CA HIS A 239 -11.96 -6.31 -18.67
C HIS A 239 -12.03 -7.55 -19.57
#